data_AF-A0AB73T1Y5-F1
#
_entry.id   AF-A0AB73T1Y5-F1
#
_cell.length_a   1.000
_cell.length_b   1.000
_cell.length_c   1.000
_cell.angle_alpha   90.00
_cell.angle_beta   90.00
_cell.angle_gamma   90.00
#
_symmetry.space_group_name_H-M   'P 1'
#
loop_
_entity.id
_entity.type
_entity.pdbx_description
1 polymer ?
#
loop_
_entity_poly.entity_id
_entity_poly.type
_entity_poly.pdbx_seq_one_letter_code
_entity_poly.pdbx_strand_id
1 'polypeptide(L)'
;MEYIKGKTLEQILKKSGKLSLQRTEDYGVQICDALIYLHTRQPALIHGDVKPANIICRDNGTLVLLDYGSLSRSGAPNIACFGTRGYAAPEQFARDAVLDARTDIYSLGVTLYQLFCGKPGIEDNMGRMKLMNRRMWGILQKCMETNPEHRYSSVREVRKALEGAGRQNRACCVIIAALAAGCLAAGNEIPKWGEEAEIREKTYDELLAEGGEENCMKAISRDAGRSEAYFRLLDIYLEDDKFSAGEEEKMWEALGISEKGIDNMADSREFAYQLGLAYWYFYEENGGKKYALPWFKKAAEASEGEMDHAHQLRAQVFLRIGGYYEKLGQKDVSGDKREIYKKYWADLMELKDSSISEIDNNVTQLRLMNEIVTQIYIHCADFREIGVTKTQMEEVLEDIENEMGEMDISGSQSSVEPQLSGRIKETIILAEEAIFRTFLQEVERGR
;
A
#
# COMPACT_ATOMS: atom_id res chain seq x y z
N MET A 1 15.65 18.81 -25.90
CA MET A 1 16.05 19.49 -24.64
C MET A 1 17.46 20.02 -24.81
N GLU A 2 17.72 21.24 -24.34
CA GLU A 2 19.07 21.79 -24.21
C GLU A 2 19.85 20.96 -23.17
N TYR A 3 21.11 20.60 -23.46
CA TYR A 3 21.94 19.86 -22.52
C TYR A 3 22.32 20.77 -21.34
N ILE A 4 21.81 20.46 -20.15
CA ILE A 4 22.16 21.20 -18.93
C ILE A 4 23.39 20.54 -18.30
N LYS A 5 24.53 21.23 -18.39
CA LYS A 5 25.78 20.80 -17.76
C LYS A 5 25.67 20.83 -16.23
N GLY A 6 25.89 19.70 -15.57
CA GLY A 6 25.86 19.57 -14.11
C GLY A 6 25.68 18.11 -13.67
N LYS A 7 25.41 17.89 -12.39
CA LYS A 7 25.08 16.57 -11.82
C LYS A 7 23.72 16.59 -11.17
N THR A 8 22.96 15.51 -11.26
CA THR A 8 21.71 15.40 -10.52
C THR A 8 22.01 15.35 -9.02
N LEU A 9 21.06 15.79 -8.19
CA LEU A 9 21.18 15.65 -6.75
C LEU A 9 21.26 14.19 -6.33
N GLU A 10 20.64 13.27 -7.09
CA GLU A 10 20.79 11.82 -6.89
C GLU A 10 22.24 11.35 -7.08
N GLN A 11 22.92 11.82 -8.15
CA GLN A 11 24.33 11.52 -8.38
C GLN A 11 25.24 12.11 -7.30
N ILE A 12 24.89 13.30 -6.79
CA ILE A 12 25.61 13.91 -5.68
C ILE A 12 25.44 13.06 -4.41
N LEU A 13 24.22 12.63 -4.09
CA LEU A 13 23.94 11.77 -2.94
C LEU A 13 24.62 10.41 -3.04
N LYS A 14 24.63 9.77 -4.21
CA LYS A 14 25.36 8.52 -4.45
C LYS A 14 26.85 8.64 -4.12
N LYS A 15 27.45 9.84 -4.32
CA LYS A 15 28.86 10.10 -4.03
C LYS A 15 29.11 10.52 -2.58
N SER A 16 28.27 11.39 -2.01
CA SER A 16 28.50 11.97 -0.68
C SER A 16 27.79 11.24 0.47
N GLY A 17 26.89 10.32 0.16
CA GLY A 17 26.00 9.64 1.10
C GLY A 17 24.87 10.55 1.59
N LYS A 18 25.20 11.74 2.11
CA LYS A 18 24.26 12.76 2.58
C LYS A 18 24.81 14.18 2.38
N LEU A 19 23.99 15.19 2.63
CA LEU A 19 24.38 16.59 2.69
C LEU A 19 24.36 17.11 4.13
N SER A 20 25.14 18.16 4.40
CA SER A 20 25.05 18.91 5.65
C SER A 20 23.72 19.64 5.74
N LEU A 21 23.21 19.87 6.97
CA LEU A 21 22.00 20.66 7.21
C LEU A 21 21.98 21.98 6.43
N GLN A 22 23.07 22.74 6.51
CA GLN A 22 23.22 24.03 5.83
C GLN A 22 22.95 23.93 4.32
N ARG A 23 23.59 22.97 3.67
CA ARG A 23 23.47 22.75 2.23
C ARG A 23 22.08 22.22 1.86
N THR A 24 21.45 21.42 2.71
CA THR A 24 20.06 20.99 2.51
C THR A 24 19.10 22.17 2.59
N GLU A 25 19.27 23.09 3.55
CA GLU A 25 18.49 24.33 3.64
C GLU A 25 18.69 25.21 2.39
N ASP A 26 19.95 25.46 2.00
CA ASP A 26 20.28 26.31 0.84
C ASP A 26 19.71 25.74 -0.47
N TYR A 27 19.75 24.41 -0.63
CA TYR A 27 19.15 23.74 -1.78
C TYR A 27 17.62 23.77 -1.73
N GLY A 28 17.04 23.59 -0.54
CA GLY A 28 15.59 23.71 -0.34
C GLY A 28 15.05 25.09 -0.70
N VAL A 29 15.77 26.17 -0.38
CA VAL A 29 15.40 27.52 -0.79
C VAL A 29 15.38 27.66 -2.32
N GLN A 30 16.41 27.17 -3.02
CA GLN A 30 16.46 27.22 -4.49
C GLN A 30 15.35 26.38 -5.15
N ILE A 31 15.04 25.20 -4.61
CA ILE A 31 13.93 24.38 -5.11
C ILE A 31 12.59 25.09 -4.88
N CYS A 32 12.42 25.75 -3.72
CA CYS A 32 11.24 26.57 -3.45
C CYS A 32 11.09 27.70 -4.48
N ASP A 33 12.17 28.37 -4.88
CA ASP A 33 12.11 29.44 -5.87
C ASP A 33 11.60 28.93 -7.23
N ALA A 34 12.06 27.74 -7.66
CA ALA A 34 11.59 27.09 -8.89
C ALA A 34 10.10 26.71 -8.81
N LEU A 35 9.64 26.16 -7.69
CA LEU A 35 8.24 25.79 -7.48
C LEU A 35 7.34 27.02 -7.35
N ILE A 36 7.78 28.09 -6.67
CA ILE A 36 7.07 29.37 -6.61
C ILE A 36 6.86 29.93 -8.02
N TYR A 37 7.85 29.81 -8.91
CA TYR A 37 7.68 30.21 -10.30
C TYR A 37 6.53 29.44 -10.99
N LEU A 38 6.46 28.12 -10.83
CA LEU A 38 5.39 27.28 -11.40
C LEU A 38 4.01 27.61 -10.80
N HIS A 39 3.94 27.71 -9.48
CA HIS A 39 2.70 27.96 -8.74
C HIS A 39 2.13 29.36 -8.97
N THR A 40 2.93 30.30 -9.46
CA THR A 40 2.51 31.66 -9.82
C THR A 40 2.14 31.83 -11.29
N ARG A 41 2.21 30.78 -12.12
CA ARG A 41 1.72 30.83 -13.49
C ARG A 41 0.19 31.01 -13.52
N GLN A 42 -0.33 31.38 -14.68
CA GLN A 42 -1.78 31.52 -14.92
C GLN A 42 -2.14 30.67 -16.15
N PRO A 43 -2.74 29.48 -15.97
CA PRO A 43 -3.09 28.83 -14.70
C PRO A 43 -1.87 28.37 -13.90
N ALA A 44 -2.01 28.24 -12.58
CA ALA A 44 -0.95 27.74 -11.71
C ALA A 44 -0.59 26.30 -12.11
N LEU A 45 0.69 25.96 -12.10
CA LEU A 45 1.20 24.66 -12.54
C LEU A 45 1.79 23.89 -11.38
N ILE A 46 1.46 22.61 -11.25
CA ILE A 46 1.98 21.67 -10.26
C ILE A 46 3.01 20.77 -10.95
N HIS A 47 4.21 20.67 -10.41
CA HIS A 47 5.29 19.88 -11.03
C HIS A 47 5.00 18.37 -10.97
N GLY A 48 4.58 17.87 -9.81
CA GLY A 48 4.11 16.49 -9.62
C GLY A 48 5.20 15.41 -9.54
N ASP A 49 6.49 15.76 -9.62
CA ASP A 49 7.58 14.76 -9.56
C ASP A 49 8.90 15.36 -9.04
N VAL A 50 8.82 16.07 -7.90
CA VAL A 50 10.00 16.67 -7.27
C VAL A 50 10.80 15.58 -6.56
N LYS A 51 11.99 15.26 -7.10
CA LYS A 51 12.91 14.25 -6.55
C LYS A 51 14.37 14.57 -6.92
N PRO A 52 15.39 14.03 -6.22
CA PRO A 52 16.79 14.32 -6.53
C PRO A 52 17.24 13.97 -7.96
N ALA A 53 16.59 13.00 -8.61
CA ALA A 53 16.89 12.62 -9.99
C ALA A 53 16.45 13.72 -11.00
N ASN A 54 15.46 14.54 -10.64
CA ASN A 54 14.91 15.61 -11.49
C ASN A 54 15.51 16.98 -11.19
N ILE A 55 16.56 17.06 -10.37
CA ILE A 55 17.19 18.34 -10.00
C ILE A 55 18.68 18.29 -10.33
N ILE A 56 19.13 19.13 -11.27
CA ILE A 56 20.56 19.27 -11.62
C ILE A 56 21.19 20.40 -10.82
N CYS A 57 22.30 20.11 -10.16
CA CYS A 57 23.23 21.11 -9.62
C CYS A 57 24.31 21.40 -10.67
N ARG A 58 24.37 22.65 -11.13
CA ARG A 58 25.43 23.15 -11.99
C ARG A 58 26.74 23.33 -11.20
N ASP A 59 27.85 23.48 -11.92
CA ASP A 59 29.18 23.66 -11.33
C ASP A 59 29.27 24.91 -10.43
N ASN A 60 28.44 25.93 -10.71
CA ASN A 60 28.35 27.17 -9.91
C ASN A 60 27.41 27.06 -8.69
N GLY A 61 26.83 25.88 -8.42
CA GLY A 61 25.92 25.65 -7.28
C GLY A 61 24.46 26.02 -7.54
N THR A 62 24.09 26.46 -8.74
CA THR A 62 22.69 26.73 -9.13
C THR A 62 21.94 25.42 -9.38
N LEU A 63 20.75 25.29 -8.80
CA LEU A 63 19.84 24.18 -9.06
C LEU A 63 18.92 24.46 -10.26
N VAL A 64 18.68 23.44 -11.07
CA VAL A 64 17.73 23.46 -12.17
C VAL A 64 16.78 22.28 -12.00
N LEU A 65 15.49 22.56 -11.88
CA LEU A 65 14.42 21.58 -11.82
C LEU A 65 14.04 21.15 -13.25
N LEU A 66 13.96 19.83 -13.47
CA LEU A 66 13.75 19.17 -14.75
C LEU A 66 12.52 18.26 -14.72
N ASP A 67 12.15 17.77 -15.90
CA ASP A 67 11.12 16.75 -16.13
C ASP A 67 9.68 17.20 -15.80
N TYR A 68 9.03 17.75 -16.83
CA TYR A 68 7.64 18.19 -16.77
C TYR A 68 6.64 17.10 -17.21
N GLY A 69 7.06 15.83 -17.25
CA GLY A 69 6.21 14.70 -17.65
C GLY A 69 4.97 14.50 -16.77
N SER A 70 5.01 14.99 -15.53
CA SER A 70 3.91 14.93 -14.56
C SER A 70 3.26 16.29 -14.29
N LEU A 71 3.58 17.30 -15.11
CA LEU A 71 3.09 18.67 -14.93
C LEU A 71 1.56 18.73 -15.08
N SER A 72 0.88 19.26 -14.07
CA SER A 72 -0.58 19.42 -14.06
C SER A 72 -0.97 20.87 -13.78
N ARG A 73 -2.22 21.24 -14.11
CA ARG A 73 -2.79 22.53 -13.68
C ARG A 73 -3.30 22.38 -12.25
N SER A 74 -3.00 23.35 -11.39
CA SER A 74 -3.59 23.42 -10.05
C SER A 74 -5.11 23.44 -10.17
N GLY A 75 -5.80 22.64 -9.35
CA GLY A 75 -7.26 22.52 -9.40
C GLY A 75 -7.77 21.52 -10.44
N ALA A 76 -6.91 20.92 -11.26
CA ALA A 76 -7.32 19.86 -12.18
C ALA A 76 -7.42 18.51 -11.46
N PRO A 77 -8.39 17.65 -11.83
CA PRO A 77 -8.46 16.29 -11.33
C PRO A 77 -7.23 15.50 -11.77
N ASN A 78 -6.75 14.62 -10.90
CA ASN A 78 -5.66 13.70 -11.20
C ASN A 78 -6.14 12.57 -12.12
N ILE A 79 -5.76 12.64 -13.41
CA ILE A 79 -6.34 11.79 -14.47
C ILE A 79 -5.58 10.47 -14.66
N ALA A 80 -4.30 10.40 -14.27
CA ALA A 80 -3.45 9.26 -14.60
C ALA A 80 -2.38 8.93 -13.55
N CYS A 81 -2.67 9.25 -12.28
CA CYS A 81 -1.90 8.84 -11.10
C CYS A 81 -0.37 8.88 -11.31
N PHE A 82 0.14 10.04 -11.71
CA PHE A 82 1.55 10.22 -12.03
C PHE A 82 2.37 10.61 -10.80
N GLY A 83 3.61 10.12 -10.73
CA GLY A 83 4.59 10.47 -9.70
C GLY A 83 5.55 9.31 -9.41
N THR A 84 6.69 9.59 -8.80
CA THR A 84 7.65 8.54 -8.44
C THR A 84 7.34 7.95 -7.06
N ARG A 85 7.22 6.62 -7.00
CA ARG A 85 7.03 5.89 -5.74
C ARG A 85 8.12 6.28 -4.73
N GLY A 86 7.68 6.60 -3.51
CA GLY A 86 8.54 7.06 -2.43
C GLY A 86 8.86 8.56 -2.45
N TYR A 87 8.30 9.35 -3.37
CA TYR A 87 8.34 10.83 -3.34
C TYR A 87 6.97 11.47 -3.57
N ALA A 88 6.12 10.84 -4.40
CA ALA A 88 4.81 11.37 -4.74
C ALA A 88 3.90 11.50 -3.51
N ALA A 89 3.11 12.56 -3.50
CA ALA A 89 2.15 12.82 -2.43
C ALA A 89 1.00 11.80 -2.46
N PRO A 90 0.38 11.46 -1.31
CA PRO A 90 -0.74 10.52 -1.23
C PRO A 90 -1.86 10.84 -2.23
N GLU A 91 -2.22 12.11 -2.37
CA GLU A 91 -3.26 12.55 -3.31
C GLU A 91 -2.92 12.31 -4.80
N GLN A 92 -1.65 12.07 -5.14
CA GLN A 92 -1.25 11.71 -6.52
C GLN A 92 -1.58 10.26 -6.88
N PHE A 93 -1.87 9.42 -5.89
CA PHE A 93 -2.30 8.04 -6.11
C PHE A 93 -3.83 7.91 -6.17
N ALA A 94 -4.56 8.87 -5.60
CA ALA A 94 -6.00 8.95 -5.69
C ALA A 94 -6.45 9.50 -7.06
N ARG A 95 -7.31 8.75 -7.75
CA ARG A 95 -7.93 9.18 -9.00
C ARG A 95 -8.90 10.33 -8.73
N ASP A 96 -8.94 11.31 -9.64
CA ASP A 96 -9.79 12.51 -9.54
C ASP A 96 -9.50 13.44 -8.36
N ALA A 97 -8.49 13.14 -7.52
CA ALA A 97 -8.02 14.06 -6.50
C ALA A 97 -7.56 15.39 -7.12
N VAL A 98 -7.91 16.49 -6.47
CA VAL A 98 -7.54 17.82 -6.91
C VAL A 98 -6.11 18.11 -6.48
N LEU A 99 -5.20 18.21 -7.45
CA LEU A 99 -3.81 18.55 -7.18
C LEU A 99 -3.65 20.06 -7.04
N ASP A 100 -2.89 20.48 -6.04
CA ASP A 100 -2.51 21.87 -5.86
C ASP A 100 -1.06 22.00 -5.38
N ALA A 101 -0.65 23.20 -4.99
CA ALA A 101 0.71 23.50 -4.56
C ALA A 101 1.23 22.55 -3.47
N ARG A 102 0.34 21.98 -2.65
CA ARG A 102 0.64 21.12 -1.52
C ARG A 102 1.13 19.73 -1.92
N THR A 103 0.83 19.31 -3.15
CA THR A 103 1.37 18.10 -3.77
C THR A 103 2.89 18.22 -3.98
N ASP A 104 3.35 19.36 -4.51
CA ASP A 104 4.79 19.62 -4.65
C ASP A 104 5.48 19.83 -3.29
N ILE A 105 4.76 20.34 -2.28
CA ILE A 105 5.28 20.52 -0.90
C ILE A 105 5.63 19.18 -0.25
N TYR A 106 4.80 18.15 -0.46
CA TYR A 106 5.09 16.81 0.04
C TYR A 106 6.35 16.24 -0.59
N SER A 107 6.41 16.26 -1.93
CA SER A 107 7.55 15.76 -2.70
C SER A 107 8.85 16.50 -2.35
N LEU A 108 8.75 17.81 -2.09
CA LEU A 108 9.85 18.63 -1.56
C LEU A 108 10.30 18.16 -0.17
N GLY A 109 9.36 17.88 0.74
CA GLY A 109 9.65 17.38 2.09
C GLY A 109 10.46 16.08 2.06
N VAL A 110 10.00 15.11 1.26
CA VAL A 110 10.71 13.84 1.07
C VAL A 110 12.09 14.05 0.45
N THR A 111 12.20 14.91 -0.56
CA THR A 111 13.47 15.24 -1.22
C THR A 111 14.47 15.83 -0.21
N LEU A 112 14.05 16.78 0.62
CA LEU A 112 14.91 17.40 1.63
C LEU A 112 15.31 16.42 2.73
N TYR A 113 14.38 15.56 3.16
CA TYR A 113 14.67 14.48 4.09
C TYR A 113 15.76 13.56 3.55
N GLN A 114 15.64 13.09 2.31
CA GLN A 114 16.66 12.24 1.69
C GLN A 114 17.99 12.96 1.51
N LEU A 115 17.98 14.24 1.14
CA LEU A 115 19.22 15.00 1.00
C LEU A 115 20.01 15.04 2.33
N PHE A 116 19.30 15.14 3.46
CA PHE A 116 19.91 15.16 4.78
C PHE A 116 20.25 13.75 5.33
N CYS A 117 19.36 12.78 5.13
CA CYS A 117 19.48 11.44 5.71
C CYS A 117 20.25 10.46 4.81
N GLY A 118 20.31 10.71 3.51
CA GLY A 118 20.97 9.87 2.50
C GLY A 118 20.16 8.69 1.96
N LYS A 119 18.97 8.42 2.52
CA LYS A 119 18.01 7.41 2.04
C LYS A 119 16.62 8.04 1.90
N PRO A 120 15.83 7.65 0.88
CA PRO A 120 14.41 8.02 0.80
C PRO A 120 13.61 7.24 1.86
N GLY A 121 12.51 7.82 2.36
CA GLY A 121 11.59 7.18 3.32
C GLY A 121 11.91 7.42 4.80
N ILE A 122 10.86 7.71 5.59
CA ILE A 122 10.94 7.98 7.04
C ILE A 122 11.19 6.69 7.85
N GLU A 123 10.86 5.52 7.28
CA GLU A 123 10.67 4.23 7.97
C GLU A 123 11.91 3.58 8.62
N ASP A 124 13.12 4.14 8.49
CA ASP A 124 14.35 3.42 8.93
C ASP A 124 15.38 4.29 9.67
N ASN A 125 15.04 5.46 10.24
CA ASN A 125 16.11 6.35 10.78
C ASN A 125 15.77 7.22 12.01
N MET A 126 15.10 6.66 13.02
CA MET A 126 14.95 7.31 14.35
C MET A 126 16.31 7.69 14.99
N GLY A 127 17.39 6.96 14.65
CA GLY A 127 18.76 7.28 15.05
C GLY A 127 19.40 8.49 14.34
N ARG A 128 19.04 8.79 13.08
CA ARG A 128 19.55 9.97 12.34
C ARG A 128 18.74 11.24 12.61
N MET A 129 17.51 11.10 13.11
CA MET A 129 16.71 12.22 13.64
C MET A 129 17.43 12.96 14.78
N LYS A 130 18.24 12.26 15.60
CA LYS A 130 19.07 12.88 16.65
C LYS A 130 20.14 13.86 16.13
N LEU A 131 20.51 13.79 14.84
CA LEU A 131 21.48 14.68 14.19
C LEU A 131 20.84 15.92 13.56
N MET A 132 19.50 15.95 13.45
CA MET A 132 18.75 17.06 12.87
C MET A 132 18.25 18.00 13.97
N ASN A 133 18.30 19.32 13.73
CA ASN A 133 17.74 20.25 14.71
C ASN A 133 16.20 20.16 14.73
N ARG A 134 15.57 20.49 15.87
CA ARG A 134 14.11 20.44 16.03
C ARG A 134 13.36 21.27 14.98
N ARG A 135 13.95 22.38 14.54
CA ARG A 135 13.36 23.27 13.53
C ARG A 135 13.21 22.57 12.18
N MET A 136 14.29 22.00 11.65
CA MET A 136 14.28 21.32 10.36
C MET A 136 13.36 20.10 10.40
N TRP A 137 13.37 19.34 11.50
CA TRP A 137 12.44 18.22 11.66
C TRP A 137 10.98 18.67 11.62
N GLY A 138 10.60 19.71 12.36
CA GLY A 138 9.23 20.25 12.33
C GLY A 138 8.80 20.75 10.95
N ILE A 139 9.72 21.32 10.17
CA ILE A 139 9.46 21.73 8.77
C ILE A 139 9.19 20.49 7.91
N LEU A 140 10.04 19.47 8.00
CA LEU A 140 9.92 18.25 7.21
C LEU A 140 8.64 17.48 7.56
N GLN A 141 8.32 17.31 8.84
CA GLN A 141 7.07 16.69 9.29
C GLN A 141 5.86 17.40 8.69
N LYS A 142 5.81 18.74 8.80
CA LYS A 142 4.70 19.51 8.25
C LYS A 142 4.63 19.44 6.72
N CYS A 143 5.76 19.31 6.02
CA CYS A 143 5.73 19.11 4.56
C CYS A 143 5.19 17.74 4.17
N MET A 144 5.54 16.69 4.93
CA MET A 144 5.22 15.29 4.64
C MET A 144 3.94 14.79 5.31
N GLU A 145 3.09 15.69 5.84
CA GLU A 145 1.78 15.32 6.39
C GLU A 145 0.91 14.63 5.34
N THR A 146 0.20 13.56 5.71
CA THR A 146 -0.64 12.82 4.77
C THR A 146 -1.78 13.72 4.27
N ASN A 147 -2.43 14.45 5.17
CA ASN A 147 -3.49 15.40 4.83
C ASN A 147 -2.89 16.72 4.28
N PRO A 148 -3.19 17.11 3.02
CA PRO A 148 -2.71 18.38 2.45
C PRO A 148 -3.08 19.61 3.29
N GLU A 149 -4.25 19.62 3.96
CA GLU A 149 -4.68 20.74 4.80
C GLU A 149 -3.78 21.00 6.01
N HIS A 150 -3.05 19.97 6.48
CA HIS A 150 -2.10 20.09 7.58
C HIS A 150 -0.71 20.54 7.12
N ARG A 151 -0.45 20.52 5.81
CA ARG A 151 0.80 21.00 5.23
C ARG A 151 0.89 22.52 5.25
N TYR A 152 2.04 23.05 4.82
CA TYR A 152 2.14 24.47 4.51
C TYR A 152 1.17 24.84 3.39
N SER A 153 0.51 25.99 3.50
CA SER A 153 -0.48 26.42 2.51
C SER A 153 0.15 26.81 1.17
N SER A 154 1.45 27.13 1.19
CA SER A 154 2.21 27.49 -0.01
C SER A 154 3.70 27.23 0.16
N VAL A 155 4.40 27.03 -0.97
CA VAL A 155 5.86 26.88 -1.01
C VAL A 155 6.59 28.12 -0.45
N ARG A 156 5.96 29.30 -0.48
CA ARG A 156 6.51 30.52 0.13
C ARG A 156 6.66 30.40 1.64
N GLU A 157 5.74 29.72 2.31
CA GLU A 157 5.83 29.47 3.75
C GLU A 157 6.97 28.49 4.05
N VAL A 158 7.13 27.43 3.25
CA VAL A 158 8.24 26.49 3.36
C VAL A 158 9.58 27.21 3.20
N ARG A 159 9.71 28.03 2.16
CA ARG A 159 10.91 28.84 1.90
C ARG A 159 11.27 29.73 3.10
N LYS A 160 10.30 30.45 3.64
CA LYS A 160 10.48 31.31 4.82
C LYS A 160 10.87 30.48 6.05
N ALA A 161 10.26 29.31 6.22
CA ALA A 161 10.58 28.39 7.30
C ALA A 161 12.01 27.85 7.19
N LEU A 162 12.53 27.60 5.98
CA LEU A 162 13.91 27.16 5.71
C LEU A 162 14.96 28.28 5.88
N GLU A 163 14.64 29.53 5.54
CA GLU A 163 15.54 30.67 5.75
C GLU A 163 15.72 31.02 7.24
N GLY A 164 14.65 30.87 8.04
CA GLY A 164 14.65 31.16 9.46
C GLY A 164 14.70 32.66 9.74
N ALA A 165 14.49 33.06 11.00
CA ALA A 165 14.42 34.48 11.40
C ALA A 165 15.74 35.27 11.24
N GLY A 166 16.82 34.67 10.73
CA GLY A 166 18.18 35.25 10.71
C GLY A 166 18.88 35.32 9.35
N ARG A 167 18.27 34.88 8.24
CA ARG A 167 18.84 34.99 6.88
C ARG A 167 18.15 36.04 6.02
N GLN A 168 17.80 37.18 6.59
CA GLN A 168 17.48 38.35 5.77
C GLN A 168 18.79 39.07 5.43
N ASN A 169 19.37 38.78 4.25
CA ASN A 169 20.12 39.74 3.43
C ASN A 169 20.81 39.05 2.25
N ARG A 170 20.15 39.01 1.07
CA ARG A 170 20.65 39.55 -0.22
C ARG A 170 19.43 39.94 -1.06
N ALA A 171 19.49 41.13 -1.64
CA ALA A 171 18.36 41.98 -1.99
C ALA A 171 17.61 41.63 -3.29
N CYS A 172 16.30 41.88 -3.30
CA CYS A 172 15.63 42.72 -4.31
C CYS A 172 14.25 43.17 -3.79
N CYS A 173 14.01 44.47 -3.90
CA CYS A 173 12.93 45.25 -3.33
C CYS A 173 11.53 44.86 -3.82
N VAL A 174 10.52 44.87 -2.94
CA VAL A 174 9.28 45.67 -3.09
C VAL A 174 8.74 45.98 -1.68
N ILE A 175 8.54 47.26 -1.42
CA ILE A 175 7.83 47.84 -0.27
C ILE A 175 6.34 47.60 -0.44
N ILE A 176 5.62 47.26 0.62
CA ILE A 176 4.40 47.97 1.07
C ILE A 176 4.18 47.63 2.55
N ALA A 177 4.19 48.69 3.36
CA ALA A 177 3.69 48.72 4.72
C ALA A 177 2.17 48.97 4.67
N ALA A 178 1.40 48.37 5.58
CA ALA A 178 0.32 49.02 6.32
C ALA A 178 -0.44 48.04 7.24
N LEU A 179 -0.44 48.39 8.54
CA LEU A 179 -1.55 48.36 9.51
C LEU A 179 -2.16 46.97 9.86
N ALA A 180 -2.33 46.58 11.12
CA ALA A 180 -2.77 47.38 12.26
C ALA A 180 -2.28 46.81 13.60
N ALA A 181 -1.82 47.72 14.47
CA ALA A 181 -1.87 47.55 15.91
C ALA A 181 -3.06 48.38 16.43
N GLY A 182 -3.87 47.76 17.28
CA GLY A 182 -5.06 48.33 17.94
C GLY A 182 -6.04 47.19 18.15
N CYS A 183 -6.34 46.69 19.35
CA CYS A 183 -6.42 47.38 20.63
C CYS A 183 -6.05 46.43 21.79
N LEU A 184 -5.43 47.01 22.82
CA LEU A 184 -5.47 46.49 24.18
C LEU A 184 -6.70 47.07 24.91
N ALA A 185 -7.20 46.25 25.85
CA ALA A 185 -8.01 46.60 27.03
C ALA A 185 -9.53 46.80 26.88
N ALA A 186 -10.26 45.72 27.18
CA ALA A 186 -11.38 45.63 28.15
C ALA A 186 -11.71 44.12 28.26
N GLY A 187 -11.53 43.44 29.38
CA GLY A 187 -12.36 43.60 30.57
C GLY A 187 -13.73 42.97 30.31
N ASN A 188 -13.86 41.65 30.50
CA ASN A 188 -15.06 40.96 31.00
C ASN A 188 -14.88 39.42 31.06
N GLU A 189 -15.07 38.90 32.27
CA GLU A 189 -15.64 37.61 32.69
C GLU A 189 -15.33 36.33 31.88
N ILE A 190 -14.50 35.48 32.48
CA ILE A 190 -14.30 34.08 32.10
C ILE A 190 -15.53 33.28 32.58
N PRO A 191 -16.25 32.56 31.71
CA PRO A 191 -17.31 31.65 32.15
C PRO A 191 -16.67 30.43 32.82
N LYS A 192 -17.09 30.14 34.06
CA LYS A 192 -16.83 28.85 34.71
C LYS A 192 -17.67 27.76 34.03
N TRP A 193 -17.01 26.89 33.28
CA TRP A 193 -17.46 25.51 33.02
C TRP A 193 -16.71 24.68 34.08
N GLY A 194 -17.30 23.96 35.04
CA GLY A 194 -18.47 23.09 34.92
C GLY A 194 -17.93 21.65 34.89
N GLU A 195 -17.69 21.08 36.08
CA GLU A 195 -17.39 19.67 36.39
C GLU A 195 -16.38 18.93 35.49
N GLU A 196 -15.15 18.75 36.00
CA GLU A 196 -14.25 17.67 35.57
C GLU A 196 -14.91 16.32 35.88
N ALA A 197 -15.60 15.75 34.90
CA ALA A 197 -15.81 14.32 34.88
C ALA A 197 -14.43 13.68 34.68
N GLU A 198 -13.93 13.01 35.71
CA GLU A 198 -12.77 12.12 35.63
C GLU A 198 -13.12 11.01 34.63
N ILE A 199 -12.73 11.18 33.36
CA ILE A 199 -12.94 10.17 32.32
C ILE A 199 -12.04 8.99 32.70
N ARG A 200 -12.61 8.00 33.39
CA ARG A 200 -11.96 6.72 33.59
C ARG A 200 -11.56 6.18 32.22
N GLU A 201 -10.26 6.05 31.99
CA GLU A 201 -9.75 5.44 30.77
C GLU A 201 -10.24 3.99 30.70
N LYS A 202 -10.87 3.64 29.57
CA LYS A 202 -11.37 2.29 29.33
C LYS A 202 -10.20 1.32 29.16
N THR A 203 -10.38 0.11 29.69
CA THR A 203 -9.42 -1.00 29.56
C THR A 203 -9.47 -1.63 28.17
N TYR A 204 -8.47 -2.45 27.82
CA TYR A 204 -8.44 -3.19 26.55
C TYR A 204 -9.71 -4.02 26.34
N ASP A 205 -10.13 -4.78 27.35
CA ASP A 205 -11.30 -5.67 27.23
C ASP A 205 -12.62 -4.88 27.13
N GLU A 206 -12.73 -3.74 27.81
CA GLU A 206 -13.90 -2.84 27.69
C GLU A 206 -13.98 -2.22 26.29
N LEU A 207 -12.84 -1.77 25.72
CA LEU A 207 -12.77 -1.26 24.35
C LEU A 207 -13.10 -2.34 23.32
N LEU A 208 -12.53 -3.54 23.49
CA LEU A 208 -12.80 -4.65 22.60
C LEU A 208 -14.29 -5.02 22.66
N ALA A 209 -14.90 -5.09 23.84
CA ALA A 209 -16.31 -5.45 24.01
C ALA A 209 -17.28 -4.45 23.34
N GLU A 210 -16.96 -3.16 23.35
CA GLU A 210 -17.74 -2.13 22.65
C GLU A 210 -17.64 -2.24 21.12
N GLY A 211 -16.55 -2.82 20.61
CA GLY A 211 -16.34 -3.07 19.19
C GLY A 211 -16.17 -1.80 18.36
N GLY A 212 -16.05 -1.98 17.05
CA GLY A 212 -15.82 -0.89 16.10
C GLY A 212 -14.34 -0.52 15.92
N GLU A 213 -14.05 0.05 14.74
CA GLU A 213 -12.69 0.37 14.28
C GLU A 213 -11.91 1.22 15.29
N GLU A 214 -12.50 2.34 15.74
CA GLU A 214 -11.85 3.28 16.64
C GLU A 214 -11.48 2.63 17.99
N ASN A 215 -12.34 1.77 18.52
CA ASN A 215 -12.09 1.09 19.79
C ASN A 215 -11.02 0.00 19.65
N CYS A 216 -10.96 -0.70 18.51
CA CYS A 216 -9.89 -1.65 18.22
C CYS A 216 -8.53 -0.94 18.14
N MET A 217 -8.45 0.20 17.43
CA MET A 217 -7.22 1.01 17.35
C MET A 217 -6.77 1.54 18.72
N LYS A 218 -7.72 1.97 19.56
CA LYS A 218 -7.44 2.35 20.95
C LYS A 218 -6.96 1.17 21.78
N ALA A 219 -7.56 -0.01 21.64
CA ALA A 219 -7.15 -1.20 22.36
C ALA A 219 -5.71 -1.60 21.98
N ILE A 220 -5.36 -1.59 20.70
CA ILE A 220 -3.99 -1.85 20.21
C ILE A 220 -2.98 -0.86 20.78
N SER A 221 -3.36 0.42 20.86
CA SER A 221 -2.52 1.46 21.47
C SER A 221 -2.28 1.26 22.97
N ARG A 222 -3.15 0.49 23.66
CA ARG A 222 -3.00 0.15 25.08
C ARG A 222 -2.11 -1.06 25.28
N ASP A 223 -2.33 -2.10 24.49
CA ASP A 223 -1.57 -3.34 24.55
C ASP A 223 -1.37 -3.91 23.14
N ALA A 224 -0.27 -3.53 22.51
CA ALA A 224 0.05 -3.94 21.16
C ALA A 224 0.50 -5.41 21.05
N GLY A 225 0.73 -6.11 22.17
CA GLY A 225 1.12 -7.52 22.19
C GLY A 225 -0.06 -8.48 22.13
N ARG A 226 -1.28 -7.98 22.42
CA ARG A 226 -2.52 -8.74 22.35
C ARG A 226 -3.10 -8.73 20.95
N SER A 227 -3.53 -9.90 20.50
CA SER A 227 -3.91 -10.16 19.11
C SER A 227 -5.37 -9.84 18.78
N GLU A 228 -6.26 -9.91 19.77
CA GLU A 228 -7.71 -9.95 19.55
C GLU A 228 -8.25 -8.68 18.86
N ALA A 229 -7.68 -7.52 19.18
CA ALA A 229 -8.05 -6.26 18.56
C ALA A 229 -7.61 -6.18 17.09
N TYR A 230 -6.50 -6.82 16.71
CA TYR A 230 -6.07 -6.88 15.30
C TYR A 230 -6.98 -7.79 14.48
N PHE A 231 -7.33 -8.96 14.99
CA PHE A 231 -8.27 -9.87 14.33
C PHE A 231 -9.64 -9.21 14.16
N ARG A 232 -10.18 -8.61 15.23
CA ARG A 232 -11.46 -7.90 15.14
C ARG A 232 -11.42 -6.73 14.17
N LEU A 233 -10.30 -6.00 14.09
CA LEU A 233 -10.13 -4.92 13.13
C LEU A 233 -10.13 -5.45 11.68
N LEU A 234 -9.41 -6.56 11.43
CA LEU A 234 -9.40 -7.20 10.13
C LEU A 234 -10.79 -7.73 9.74
N ASP A 235 -11.51 -8.33 10.69
CA ASP A 235 -12.89 -8.79 10.46
C ASP A 235 -13.80 -7.63 10.06
N ILE A 236 -13.70 -6.47 10.75
CA ILE A 236 -14.46 -5.26 10.40
C ILE A 236 -14.15 -4.81 8.98
N TYR A 237 -12.88 -4.82 8.57
CA TYR A 237 -12.49 -4.43 7.21
C TYR A 237 -12.95 -5.43 6.15
N LEU A 238 -13.18 -6.68 6.51
CA LEU A 238 -13.64 -7.70 5.59
C LEU A 238 -15.17 -7.89 5.60
N GLU A 239 -15.92 -7.11 6.39
CA GLU A 239 -17.39 -7.19 6.47
C GLU A 239 -18.08 -6.94 5.11
N ASP A 240 -17.48 -6.10 4.25
CA ASP A 240 -18.02 -5.79 2.92
C ASP A 240 -17.39 -6.64 1.79
N ASP A 241 -16.65 -7.70 2.16
CA ASP A 241 -15.94 -8.59 1.24
C ASP A 241 -14.94 -7.86 0.32
N LYS A 242 -14.44 -6.70 0.74
CA LYS A 242 -13.38 -5.95 0.09
C LYS A 242 -12.31 -5.60 1.10
N PHE A 243 -11.11 -5.33 0.61
CA PHE A 243 -10.02 -4.78 1.41
C PHE A 243 -9.44 -3.62 0.62
N SER A 244 -9.88 -2.42 0.96
CA SER A 244 -9.52 -1.20 0.25
C SER A 244 -8.12 -0.71 0.62
N ALA A 245 -7.54 0.15 -0.23
CA ALA A 245 -6.26 0.80 0.08
C ALA A 245 -6.30 1.64 1.37
N GLY A 246 -7.47 2.20 1.73
CA GLY A 246 -7.65 2.96 2.96
C GLY A 246 -7.68 2.08 4.21
N GLU A 247 -8.29 0.90 4.13
CA GLU A 247 -8.28 -0.10 5.20
C GLU A 247 -6.90 -0.72 5.36
N GLU A 248 -6.20 -0.95 4.25
CA GLU A 248 -4.78 -1.32 4.25
C GLU A 248 -3.93 -0.28 5.02
N GLU A 249 -4.08 1.02 4.72
CA GLU A 249 -3.31 2.08 5.39
C GLU A 249 -3.54 2.06 6.90
N LYS A 250 -4.79 1.94 7.33
CA LYS A 250 -5.15 1.84 8.75
C LYS A 250 -4.65 0.55 9.40
N MET A 251 -4.68 -0.57 8.69
CA MET A 251 -4.12 -1.84 9.16
C MET A 251 -2.59 -1.73 9.35
N TRP A 252 -1.89 -1.05 8.45
CA TRP A 252 -0.47 -0.76 8.60
C TRP A 252 -0.17 0.18 9.76
N GLU A 253 -1.01 1.20 9.97
CA GLU A 253 -0.93 2.06 11.15
C GLU A 253 -1.05 1.21 12.42
N ALA A 254 -2.06 0.34 12.50
CA ALA A 254 -2.28 -0.56 13.62
C ALA A 254 -1.05 -1.45 13.91
N LEU A 255 -0.50 -2.09 12.87
CA LEU A 255 0.69 -2.94 12.98
C LEU A 255 1.96 -2.15 13.33
N GLY A 256 2.02 -0.86 12.97
CA GLY A 256 3.13 0.05 13.26
C GLY A 256 3.14 0.62 14.68
N ILE A 257 2.06 0.47 15.45
CA ILE A 257 1.97 0.91 16.86
C ILE A 257 2.93 0.10 17.76
N SER A 258 3.22 -1.15 17.40
CA SER A 258 4.21 -2.01 18.06
C SER A 258 5.64 -1.66 17.63
N GLU A 259 6.56 -1.33 18.56
CA GLU A 259 7.99 -1.05 18.26
C GLU A 259 8.72 -2.19 17.52
N LYS A 260 8.17 -3.41 17.47
CA LYS A 260 8.71 -4.53 16.68
C LYS A 260 7.72 -5.10 15.65
N GLY A 261 6.65 -4.38 15.33
CA GLY A 261 5.60 -4.82 14.41
C GLY A 261 4.81 -6.04 14.92
N ILE A 262 4.23 -6.78 13.98
CA ILE A 262 3.46 -8.02 14.22
C ILE A 262 4.22 -9.09 15.05
N ASP A 263 5.56 -9.07 15.07
CA ASP A 263 6.40 -10.11 15.72
C ASP A 263 6.26 -10.18 17.25
N ASN A 264 5.70 -9.16 17.90
CA ASN A 264 5.43 -9.20 19.34
C ASN A 264 4.04 -9.74 19.69
N MET A 265 3.21 -10.03 18.69
CA MET A 265 1.84 -10.48 18.90
C MET A 265 1.81 -11.99 19.14
N ALA A 266 1.06 -12.44 20.15
CA ALA A 266 0.96 -13.85 20.52
C ALA A 266 0.63 -14.77 19.33
N ASP A 267 -0.35 -14.37 18.52
CA ASP A 267 -0.83 -15.14 17.36
C ASP A 267 -0.36 -14.54 16.02
N SER A 268 0.84 -13.97 16.01
CA SER A 268 1.39 -13.26 14.83
C SER A 268 1.41 -14.09 13.54
N ARG A 269 1.57 -15.41 13.65
CA ARG A 269 1.58 -16.34 12.51
C ARG A 269 0.18 -16.53 11.94
N GLU A 270 -0.79 -16.78 12.80
CA GLU A 270 -2.20 -16.93 12.42
C GLU A 270 -2.73 -15.63 11.81
N PHE A 271 -2.42 -14.48 12.42
CA PHE A 271 -2.84 -13.20 11.86
C PHE A 271 -2.18 -12.91 10.51
N ALA A 272 -0.91 -13.26 10.33
CA ALA A 272 -0.25 -13.14 9.04
C ALA A 272 -0.95 -14.01 7.98
N TYR A 273 -1.40 -15.21 8.33
CA TYR A 273 -2.18 -16.04 7.43
C TYR A 273 -3.50 -15.36 7.03
N GLN A 274 -4.29 -14.87 8.00
CA GLN A 274 -5.56 -14.19 7.73
C GLN A 274 -5.38 -12.91 6.90
N LEU A 275 -4.38 -12.09 7.21
CA LEU A 275 -4.05 -10.91 6.42
C LEU A 275 -3.57 -11.28 5.01
N GLY A 276 -2.85 -12.41 4.88
CA GLY A 276 -2.51 -12.99 3.58
C GLY A 276 -3.76 -13.31 2.75
N LEU A 277 -4.79 -13.92 3.36
CA LEU A 277 -6.08 -14.17 2.70
C LEU A 277 -6.80 -12.87 2.32
N ALA A 278 -6.79 -11.87 3.21
CA ALA A 278 -7.34 -10.54 2.95
C ALA A 278 -6.75 -9.95 1.67
N TYR A 279 -5.41 -9.93 1.56
CA TYR A 279 -4.71 -9.48 0.36
C TYR A 279 -5.00 -10.35 -0.88
N TRP A 280 -5.09 -11.67 -0.69
CA TRP A 280 -5.21 -12.60 -1.80
C TRP A 280 -6.59 -12.54 -2.47
N TYR A 281 -7.65 -12.38 -1.68
CA TYR A 281 -9.03 -12.53 -2.14
C TYR A 281 -9.88 -11.25 -2.12
N PHE A 282 -9.55 -10.30 -1.25
CA PHE A 282 -10.43 -9.17 -0.96
C PHE A 282 -9.82 -7.83 -1.40
N TYR A 283 -8.50 -7.79 -1.60
CA TYR A 283 -7.82 -6.54 -1.97
C TYR A 283 -8.23 -5.99 -3.33
N GLU A 284 -8.74 -4.76 -3.34
CA GLU A 284 -9.36 -4.15 -4.52
C GLU A 284 -8.34 -3.64 -5.56
N GLU A 285 -7.12 -3.33 -5.11
CA GLU A 285 -6.07 -2.80 -5.98
C GLU A 285 -5.31 -3.90 -6.73
N ASN A 286 -4.67 -3.52 -7.84
CA ASN A 286 -3.90 -4.45 -8.63
C ASN A 286 -2.71 -5.03 -7.84
N GLY A 287 -2.62 -6.36 -7.82
CA GLY A 287 -1.48 -7.07 -7.23
C GLY A 287 -1.71 -7.63 -5.82
N GLY A 288 -2.95 -7.73 -5.35
CA GLY A 288 -3.29 -8.37 -4.06
C GLY A 288 -2.55 -9.70 -3.80
N LYS A 289 -2.55 -10.61 -4.78
CA LYS A 289 -1.81 -11.89 -4.70
C LYS A 289 -0.32 -11.72 -4.43
N LYS A 290 0.31 -10.66 -4.96
CA LYS A 290 1.72 -10.35 -4.70
C LYS A 290 1.94 -9.81 -3.29
N TYR A 291 1.04 -8.96 -2.80
CA TYR A 291 1.10 -8.40 -1.45
C TYR A 291 0.79 -9.44 -0.37
N ALA A 292 0.06 -10.49 -0.70
CA ALA A 292 -0.18 -11.62 0.18
C ALA A 292 1.07 -12.50 0.44
N LEU A 293 2.04 -12.56 -0.49
CA LEU A 293 3.16 -13.52 -0.40
C LEU A 293 4.06 -13.34 0.84
N PRO A 294 4.48 -12.12 1.23
CA PRO A 294 5.24 -11.95 2.47
C PRO A 294 4.49 -12.44 3.71
N TRP A 295 3.16 -12.30 3.72
CA TRP A 295 2.31 -12.75 4.82
C TRP A 295 2.19 -14.27 4.88
N PHE A 296 1.92 -14.92 3.75
CA PHE A 296 1.94 -16.37 3.67
C PHE A 296 3.31 -16.97 3.97
N LYS A 297 4.40 -16.31 3.57
CA LYS A 297 5.75 -16.73 3.95
C LYS A 297 5.92 -16.72 5.47
N LYS A 298 5.45 -15.67 6.13
CA LYS A 298 5.51 -15.57 7.59
C LYS A 298 4.69 -16.68 8.26
N ALA A 299 3.48 -16.97 7.78
CA ALA A 299 2.68 -18.07 8.32
C ALA A 299 3.30 -19.45 8.05
N ALA A 300 3.82 -19.67 6.84
CA ALA A 300 4.46 -20.92 6.44
C ALA A 300 5.67 -21.29 7.32
N GLU A 301 6.41 -20.29 7.80
CA GLU A 301 7.59 -20.42 8.67
C GLU A 301 7.23 -20.56 10.17
N ALA A 302 5.97 -20.84 10.51
CA ALA A 302 5.54 -21.10 11.89
C ALA A 302 6.20 -22.35 12.49
N SER A 303 6.57 -22.28 13.76
CA SER A 303 7.02 -23.47 14.51
C SER A 303 5.84 -24.37 14.86
N GLU A 304 6.11 -25.64 15.18
CA GLU A 304 5.09 -26.59 15.62
C GLU A 304 4.30 -26.04 16.83
N GLY A 305 2.98 -25.92 16.67
CA GLY A 305 2.08 -25.39 17.70
C GLY A 305 1.94 -23.86 17.76
N GLU A 306 2.57 -23.09 16.85
CA GLU A 306 2.40 -21.62 16.79
C GLU A 306 1.09 -21.17 16.12
N MET A 307 0.47 -22.01 15.29
CA MET A 307 -0.79 -21.74 14.60
C MET A 307 -1.46 -23.06 14.19
N ASP A 308 -2.65 -22.96 13.59
CA ASP A 308 -3.33 -24.13 13.04
C ASP A 308 -2.50 -24.80 11.93
N HIS A 309 -2.44 -26.14 11.97
CA HIS A 309 -1.59 -26.91 11.06
C HIS A 309 -2.11 -26.85 9.62
N ALA A 310 -3.43 -26.89 9.41
CA ALA A 310 -4.01 -26.79 8.08
C ALA A 310 -3.78 -25.39 7.49
N HIS A 311 -3.91 -24.33 8.29
CA HIS A 311 -3.57 -22.97 7.88
C HIS A 311 -2.09 -22.82 7.50
N GLN A 312 -1.17 -23.42 8.25
CA GLN A 312 0.25 -23.42 7.93
C GLN A 312 0.52 -24.11 6.58
N LEU A 313 -0.02 -25.31 6.37
CA LEU A 313 0.11 -26.02 5.10
C LEU A 313 -0.47 -25.21 3.94
N ARG A 314 -1.65 -24.63 4.13
CA ARG A 314 -2.30 -23.79 3.11
C ARG A 314 -1.47 -22.56 2.77
N ALA A 315 -0.85 -21.90 3.76
CA ALA A 315 0.07 -20.80 3.53
C ALA A 315 1.29 -21.22 2.69
N GLN A 316 1.84 -22.42 2.93
CA GLN A 316 2.93 -22.97 2.12
C GLN A 316 2.49 -23.19 0.67
N VAL A 317 1.28 -23.72 0.44
CA VAL A 317 0.74 -23.92 -0.91
C VAL A 317 0.50 -22.59 -1.60
N PHE A 318 -0.13 -21.60 -0.95
CA PHE A 318 -0.32 -20.26 -1.51
C PHE A 318 0.98 -19.56 -1.88
N LEU A 319 2.03 -19.72 -1.07
CA LEU A 319 3.36 -19.19 -1.37
C LEU A 319 3.94 -19.80 -2.65
N ARG A 320 3.78 -21.11 -2.86
CA ARG A 320 4.22 -21.79 -4.09
C ARG A 320 3.39 -21.34 -5.30
N ILE A 321 2.07 -21.30 -5.16
CA ILE A 321 1.14 -20.84 -6.20
C ILE A 321 1.44 -19.40 -6.63
N GLY A 322 1.61 -18.48 -5.68
CA GLY A 322 1.95 -17.09 -5.99
C GLY A 322 3.30 -16.94 -6.69
N GLY A 323 4.27 -17.81 -6.38
CA GLY A 323 5.55 -17.88 -7.08
C GLY A 323 5.45 -18.29 -8.55
N TYR A 324 4.37 -18.96 -8.97
CA TYR A 324 4.13 -19.25 -10.38
C TYR A 324 3.57 -18.04 -11.13
N TYR A 325 2.71 -17.21 -10.54
CA TYR A 325 2.14 -16.04 -11.23
C TYR A 325 3.19 -15.04 -11.73
N GLU A 326 4.36 -14.94 -11.08
CA GLU A 326 5.47 -14.10 -11.56
C GLU A 326 6.18 -14.68 -12.79
N LYS A 327 6.07 -16.00 -13.00
CA LYS A 327 6.76 -16.78 -14.05
C LYS A 327 5.83 -17.12 -15.22
N LEU A 328 4.54 -17.31 -14.95
CA LEU A 328 3.50 -17.61 -15.92
C LEU A 328 3.19 -16.35 -16.75
N GLY A 329 3.68 -16.29 -17.99
CA GLY A 329 3.44 -15.17 -18.92
C GLY A 329 4.71 -14.46 -19.44
N GLN A 330 5.89 -14.79 -18.91
CA GLN A 330 7.15 -14.34 -19.51
C GLN A 330 7.43 -15.13 -20.79
N LYS A 331 7.42 -14.45 -21.94
CA LYS A 331 7.97 -14.98 -23.19
C LYS A 331 9.49 -14.95 -23.08
N ASP A 332 10.11 -16.01 -22.55
CA ASP A 332 11.42 -16.43 -23.06
C ASP A 332 11.83 -17.88 -22.69
N VAL A 333 12.00 -18.66 -23.76
CA VAL A 333 13.09 -19.60 -24.08
C VAL A 333 13.66 -20.47 -22.95
N SER A 334 12.97 -21.54 -22.56
CA SER A 334 13.59 -22.85 -22.30
C SER A 334 12.51 -23.93 -22.08
N GLY A 335 12.90 -25.20 -22.11
CA GLY A 335 12.03 -26.36 -21.81
C GLY A 335 11.48 -26.42 -20.37
N ASP A 336 11.58 -25.33 -19.60
CA ASP A 336 11.20 -25.18 -18.19
C ASP A 336 9.69 -24.93 -18.00
N LYS A 337 8.97 -24.48 -19.04
CA LYS A 337 7.52 -24.21 -18.95
C LYS A 337 6.72 -25.44 -18.52
N ARG A 338 7.00 -26.62 -19.09
CA ARG A 338 6.29 -27.87 -18.74
C ARG A 338 6.51 -28.29 -17.29
N GLU A 339 7.73 -28.14 -16.78
CA GLU A 339 8.05 -28.45 -15.38
C GLU A 339 7.35 -27.48 -14.41
N ILE A 340 7.24 -26.20 -14.77
CA ILE A 340 6.48 -25.21 -13.99
C ILE A 340 5.01 -25.59 -13.90
N TYR A 341 4.33 -25.86 -15.03
CA TYR A 341 2.92 -26.24 -15.02
C TYR A 341 2.67 -27.57 -14.32
N LYS A 342 3.62 -28.51 -14.37
CA LYS A 342 3.53 -29.79 -13.66
C LYS A 342 3.54 -29.61 -12.15
N LYS A 343 4.44 -28.78 -11.63
CA LYS A 343 4.47 -28.44 -10.21
C LYS A 343 3.25 -27.61 -9.82
N TYR A 344 2.82 -26.70 -10.68
CA TYR A 344 1.64 -25.89 -10.44
C TYR A 344 0.36 -26.73 -10.32
N TRP A 345 0.16 -27.70 -11.23
CA TRP A 345 -0.96 -28.64 -11.13
C TRP A 345 -0.92 -29.42 -9.80
N ALA A 346 0.24 -29.94 -9.42
CA ALA A 346 0.39 -30.66 -8.15
C ALA A 346 0.03 -29.79 -6.94
N ASP A 347 0.49 -28.53 -6.92
CA ASP A 347 0.18 -27.58 -5.84
C ASP A 347 -1.31 -27.21 -5.81
N LEU A 348 -2.00 -27.13 -6.95
CA LEU A 348 -3.46 -26.93 -6.99
C LEU A 348 -4.22 -28.15 -6.44
N MET A 349 -3.75 -29.36 -6.71
CA MET A 349 -4.37 -30.58 -6.18
C MET A 349 -4.12 -30.74 -4.68
N GLU A 350 -2.93 -30.37 -4.21
CA GLU A 350 -2.62 -30.31 -2.77
C GLU A 350 -3.53 -29.30 -2.07
N LEU A 351 -3.84 -28.17 -2.70
CA LEU A 351 -4.77 -27.19 -2.14
C LEU A 351 -6.21 -27.73 -1.97
N LYS A 352 -6.61 -28.69 -2.81
CA LYS A 352 -7.91 -29.37 -2.75
C LYS A 352 -7.95 -30.48 -1.68
N ASP A 353 -6.79 -31.03 -1.30
CA ASP A 353 -6.72 -32.18 -0.38
C ASP A 353 -7.47 -31.88 0.93
N SER A 354 -8.29 -32.83 1.38
CA SER A 354 -9.14 -32.69 2.56
C SER A 354 -8.36 -32.46 3.86
N SER A 355 -7.09 -32.85 3.90
CA SER A 355 -6.17 -32.51 5.00
C SER A 355 -5.80 -31.03 5.09
N ILE A 356 -6.06 -30.27 4.02
CA ILE A 356 -5.81 -28.82 3.91
C ILE A 356 -7.13 -28.05 3.78
N SER A 357 -8.26 -28.70 3.51
CA SER A 357 -9.55 -28.06 3.22
C SER A 357 -10.54 -27.99 4.39
N GLU A 358 -10.20 -28.43 5.60
CA GLU A 358 -10.98 -28.09 6.81
C GLU A 358 -10.91 -26.56 6.97
N ILE A 359 -11.97 -25.89 6.53
CA ILE A 359 -12.08 -24.43 6.48
C ILE A 359 -13.26 -24.05 7.35
N ASP A 360 -13.00 -23.26 8.38
CA ASP A 360 -14.03 -22.79 9.32
C ASP A 360 -15.03 -21.79 8.69
N ASN A 361 -14.78 -21.34 7.45
CA ASN A 361 -15.58 -20.35 6.73
C ASN A 361 -15.91 -20.78 5.28
N ASN A 362 -17.20 -21.03 5.01
CA ASN A 362 -17.74 -21.33 3.68
C ASN A 362 -17.26 -20.36 2.58
N VAL A 363 -17.15 -19.06 2.88
CA VAL A 363 -16.71 -18.06 1.89
C VAL A 363 -15.28 -18.31 1.43
N THR A 364 -14.38 -18.62 2.36
CA THR A 364 -12.97 -18.92 2.05
C THR A 364 -12.86 -20.22 1.25
N GLN A 365 -13.68 -21.23 1.57
CA GLN A 365 -13.72 -22.48 0.81
C GLN A 365 -14.24 -22.28 -0.62
N LEU A 366 -15.33 -21.52 -0.78
CA LEU A 366 -15.85 -21.17 -2.11
C LEU A 366 -14.83 -20.38 -2.93
N ARG A 367 -14.09 -19.45 -2.32
CA ARG A 367 -13.03 -18.69 -3.01
C ARG A 367 -11.87 -19.58 -3.45
N LEU A 368 -11.51 -20.57 -2.63
CA LEU A 368 -10.52 -21.60 -2.96
C LEU A 368 -10.93 -22.41 -4.18
N MET A 369 -12.16 -22.93 -4.14
CA MET A 369 -12.76 -23.69 -5.24
C MET A 369 -12.82 -22.86 -6.52
N ASN A 370 -13.25 -21.59 -6.42
CA ASN A 370 -13.27 -20.68 -7.55
C ASN A 370 -11.88 -20.48 -8.17
N GLU A 371 -10.84 -20.35 -7.35
CA GLU A 371 -9.46 -20.26 -7.83
C GLU A 371 -9.09 -21.52 -8.61
N ILE A 372 -9.28 -22.71 -8.05
CA ILE A 372 -8.93 -23.98 -8.71
C ILE A 372 -9.64 -24.10 -10.06
N VAL A 373 -10.97 -23.91 -10.09
CA VAL A 373 -11.78 -23.95 -11.32
C VAL A 373 -11.30 -22.92 -12.35
N THR A 374 -11.03 -21.69 -11.90
CA THR A 374 -10.53 -20.62 -12.78
C THR A 374 -9.18 -20.98 -13.40
N GLN A 375 -8.27 -21.60 -12.64
CA GLN A 375 -6.96 -22.00 -13.16
C GLN A 375 -7.08 -23.16 -14.15
N ILE A 376 -7.95 -24.13 -13.90
CA ILE A 376 -8.27 -25.19 -14.88
C ILE A 376 -8.77 -24.58 -16.18
N TYR A 377 -9.71 -23.63 -16.09
CA TYR A 377 -10.25 -22.92 -17.25
C TYR A 377 -9.15 -22.16 -18.04
N ILE A 378 -8.35 -21.33 -17.36
CA ILE A 378 -7.34 -20.47 -18.01
C ILE A 378 -6.20 -21.29 -18.62
N HIS A 379 -5.74 -22.34 -17.92
CA HIS A 379 -4.51 -23.08 -18.24
C HIS A 379 -4.77 -24.49 -18.78
N CYS A 380 -6.00 -24.79 -19.20
CA CYS A 380 -6.39 -26.11 -19.72
C CYS A 380 -5.40 -26.67 -20.77
N ALA A 381 -5.02 -25.85 -21.76
CA ALA A 381 -4.07 -26.26 -22.80
C ALA A 381 -2.66 -26.56 -22.25
N ASP A 382 -2.19 -25.75 -21.30
CA ASP A 382 -0.88 -25.93 -20.68
C ASP A 382 -0.86 -27.21 -19.81
N PHE A 383 -1.95 -27.49 -19.09
CA PHE A 383 -2.09 -28.72 -18.31
C PHE A 383 -2.19 -29.97 -19.19
N ARG A 384 -2.83 -29.88 -20.36
CA ARG A 384 -2.78 -30.96 -21.35
C ARG A 384 -1.35 -31.22 -21.83
N GLU A 385 -0.56 -30.18 -22.12
CA GLU A 385 0.82 -30.32 -22.63
C GLU A 385 1.76 -31.06 -21.66
N ILE A 386 1.47 -31.03 -20.37
CA ILE A 386 2.23 -31.76 -19.33
C ILE A 386 1.67 -33.16 -19.03
N GLY A 387 0.57 -33.56 -19.69
CA GLY A 387 -0.03 -34.90 -19.56
C GLY A 387 -1.18 -35.03 -18.58
N VAL A 388 -1.75 -33.92 -18.07
CA VAL A 388 -3.01 -33.99 -17.32
C VAL A 388 -4.12 -34.37 -18.30
N THR A 389 -4.84 -35.44 -17.99
CA THR A 389 -5.86 -35.98 -18.89
C THR A 389 -7.18 -35.21 -18.78
N LYS A 390 -8.01 -35.33 -19.82
CA LYS A 390 -9.38 -34.80 -19.83
C LYS A 390 -10.15 -35.25 -18.57
N THR A 391 -10.13 -36.56 -18.29
CA THR A 391 -10.83 -37.16 -17.15
C THR A 391 -10.36 -36.59 -15.82
N GLN A 392 -9.06 -36.39 -15.62
CA GLN A 392 -8.54 -35.81 -14.38
C GLN A 392 -9.03 -34.37 -14.15
N MET A 393 -9.17 -33.57 -15.21
CA MET A 393 -9.70 -32.21 -15.06
C MET A 393 -11.20 -32.25 -14.76
N GLU A 394 -11.96 -33.10 -15.45
CA GLU A 394 -13.41 -33.26 -15.24
C GLU A 394 -13.73 -33.78 -13.83
N GLU A 395 -12.99 -34.76 -13.33
CA GLU A 395 -13.13 -35.28 -11.96
C GLU A 395 -12.95 -34.17 -10.91
N VAL A 396 -11.97 -33.28 -11.09
CA VAL A 396 -11.77 -32.15 -10.16
C VAL A 396 -12.95 -31.18 -10.18
N LEU A 397 -13.52 -30.90 -11.35
CA LEU A 397 -14.68 -30.02 -11.48
C LEU A 397 -15.93 -30.66 -10.85
N GLU A 398 -16.15 -31.95 -11.08
CA GLU A 398 -17.26 -32.72 -10.52
C GLU A 398 -17.16 -32.80 -8.99
N ASP A 399 -15.97 -33.08 -8.45
CA ASP A 399 -15.71 -33.07 -7.01
C ASP A 399 -16.07 -31.71 -6.39
N ILE A 400 -15.62 -30.60 -7.00
CA ILE A 400 -15.92 -29.25 -6.51
C ILE A 400 -17.43 -28.97 -6.56
N GLU A 401 -18.11 -29.37 -7.64
CA GLU A 401 -19.55 -29.21 -7.74
C GLU A 401 -20.32 -29.99 -6.67
N ASN A 402 -19.89 -31.23 -6.39
CA ASN A 402 -20.45 -32.08 -5.33
C ASN A 402 -20.21 -31.47 -3.95
N GLU A 403 -18.96 -31.11 -3.62
CA GLU A 403 -18.61 -30.48 -2.34
C GLU A 403 -19.42 -29.19 -2.12
N MET A 404 -19.59 -28.35 -3.15
CA MET A 404 -20.44 -27.17 -3.08
C MET A 404 -21.93 -27.49 -2.87
N GLY A 405 -22.42 -28.63 -3.36
CA GLY A 405 -23.79 -29.10 -3.17
C GLY A 405 -24.06 -29.58 -1.73
N GLU A 406 -23.03 -30.03 -1.03
CA GLU A 406 -23.11 -30.47 0.38
C GLU A 406 -23.00 -29.31 1.39
N MET A 407 -22.50 -28.14 0.97
CA MET A 407 -22.41 -26.95 1.83
C MET A 407 -23.80 -26.41 2.20
N ASP A 408 -24.06 -26.19 3.48
CA ASP A 408 -25.27 -25.49 3.94
C ASP A 408 -25.15 -23.97 3.71
N ILE A 409 -25.46 -23.55 2.49
CA ILE A 409 -25.49 -22.15 2.06
C ILE A 409 -26.89 -21.52 2.32
N SER A 410 -27.88 -22.35 2.69
CA SER A 410 -29.29 -21.97 2.73
C SER A 410 -29.68 -21.12 3.95
N GLY A 411 -28.86 -21.13 5.00
CA GLY A 411 -29.03 -20.34 6.23
C GLY A 411 -28.16 -19.07 6.32
N SER A 412 -27.34 -18.78 5.30
CA SER A 412 -26.37 -17.68 5.36
C SER A 412 -27.06 -16.32 5.32
N GLN A 413 -26.75 -15.46 6.30
CA GLN A 413 -27.16 -14.03 6.30
C GLN A 413 -26.33 -13.20 5.30
N SER A 414 -25.28 -13.77 4.70
CA SER A 414 -24.40 -13.09 3.75
C SER A 414 -24.91 -13.24 2.31
N SER A 415 -24.95 -12.12 1.58
CA SER A 415 -25.28 -12.12 0.15
C SER A 415 -24.19 -12.75 -0.73
N VAL A 416 -23.02 -13.07 -0.17
CA VAL A 416 -21.81 -13.40 -0.92
C VAL A 416 -21.66 -14.89 -1.21
N GLU A 417 -22.02 -15.78 -0.29
CA GLU A 417 -21.94 -17.24 -0.53
C GLU A 417 -22.79 -17.68 -1.74
N PRO A 418 -24.07 -17.25 -1.88
CA PRO A 418 -24.87 -17.61 -3.06
C PRO A 418 -24.32 -17.01 -4.37
N GLN A 419 -23.76 -15.79 -4.32
CA GLN A 419 -23.16 -15.15 -5.48
C GLN A 419 -21.88 -15.85 -5.93
N LEU A 420 -21.00 -16.19 -5.00
CA LEU A 420 -19.78 -16.96 -5.27
C LEU A 420 -20.13 -18.35 -5.81
N SER A 421 -21.09 -19.04 -5.18
CA SER A 421 -21.56 -20.34 -5.65
C SER A 421 -22.08 -20.27 -7.09
N GLY A 422 -22.87 -19.25 -7.43
CA GLY A 422 -23.32 -19.00 -8.80
C GLY A 422 -22.17 -18.77 -9.78
N ARG A 423 -21.18 -17.93 -9.43
CA ARG A 423 -20.01 -17.65 -10.27
C ARG A 423 -19.14 -18.88 -10.49
N ILE A 424 -18.97 -19.72 -9.47
CA ILE A 424 -18.19 -20.96 -9.61
C ILE A 424 -18.88 -21.89 -10.60
N LYS A 425 -20.21 -22.07 -10.49
CA LYS A 425 -20.99 -22.87 -11.46
C LYS A 425 -20.85 -22.37 -12.90
N GLU A 426 -20.92 -21.05 -13.11
CA GLU A 426 -20.66 -20.46 -14.43
C GLU A 426 -19.23 -20.75 -14.92
N THR A 427 -18.24 -20.68 -14.02
CA THR A 427 -16.84 -20.93 -14.37
C THR A 427 -16.57 -22.41 -14.64
N ILE A 428 -17.27 -23.33 -13.95
CA ILE A 428 -17.22 -24.77 -14.22
C ILE A 428 -17.66 -25.04 -15.66
N ILE A 429 -18.79 -24.46 -16.09
CA ILE A 429 -19.29 -24.60 -17.48
C ILE A 429 -18.23 -24.11 -18.49
N LEU A 430 -17.60 -22.96 -18.22
CA LEU A 430 -16.52 -22.44 -19.08
C LEU A 430 -15.29 -23.37 -19.10
N ALA A 431 -14.93 -23.95 -17.95
CA ALA A 431 -13.84 -24.90 -17.84
C ALA A 431 -14.13 -26.18 -18.63
N GLU A 432 -15.33 -26.75 -18.51
CA GLU A 432 -15.77 -27.92 -19.28
C GLU A 432 -15.75 -27.65 -20.78
N GLU A 433 -16.22 -26.48 -21.23
CA GLU A 433 -16.13 -26.08 -22.64
C GLU A 433 -14.67 -25.98 -23.12
N ALA A 434 -13.79 -25.39 -22.30
CA ALA A 434 -12.38 -25.26 -22.61
C ALA A 434 -11.69 -26.64 -22.71
N ILE A 435 -12.00 -27.56 -21.77
CA ILE A 435 -11.55 -28.95 -21.79
C ILE A 435 -12.04 -29.64 -23.06
N PHE A 436 -13.33 -29.56 -23.35
CA PHE A 436 -13.92 -30.16 -24.54
C PHE A 436 -13.19 -29.69 -25.81
N ARG A 437 -13.04 -28.37 -26.01
CA ARG A 437 -12.36 -27.80 -27.18
C ARG A 437 -10.88 -28.21 -27.28
N THR A 438 -10.20 -28.22 -26.14
CA THR A 438 -8.76 -28.53 -26.07
C THR A 438 -8.48 -29.99 -26.43
N PHE A 439 -9.34 -30.92 -26.03
CA PHE A 439 -9.18 -32.34 -26.32
C PHE A 439 -9.90 -32.80 -27.61
N LEU A 440 -10.86 -32.02 -28.16
CA LEU A 440 -11.49 -32.31 -29.46
C LEU A 440 -10.47 -32.29 -30.63
N GLN A 441 -9.47 -31.40 -30.55
CA GLN A 441 -8.46 -31.22 -31.59
C GLN A 441 -7.57 -32.46 -31.83
N GLU A 442 -7.66 -33.50 -30.99
CA GLU A 442 -6.98 -34.79 -31.20
C GLU A 442 -7.69 -35.69 -32.22
N VAL A 443 -9.03 -35.63 -32.29
CA VAL A 443 -9.81 -36.51 -33.18
C VAL A 443 -9.64 -36.10 -34.65
N GLU A 444 -9.38 -34.82 -34.92
CA GLU A 444 -9.22 -34.30 -36.28
C GLU A 444 -7.76 -34.27 -36.77
N ARG A 445 -6.75 -34.23 -35.87
CA ARG A 445 -5.32 -34.30 -36.26
C ARG A 445 -4.75 -35.71 -36.30
N GLY A 446 -5.46 -36.70 -35.76
CA GLY A 446 -5.10 -38.12 -35.80
C GLY A 446 -5.76 -38.93 -36.92
N ARG A 447 -6.42 -38.28 -37.90
CA ARG A 447 -7.04 -38.92 -39.08
C ARG A 447 -6.32 -38.59 -40.37
#